data_AF-A0A0R1WBK2-F1
#
_entry.id   AF-A0A0R1WBK2-F1
#
_cell.length_a   1.000
_cell.length_b   1.000
_cell.length_c   1.000
_cell.angle_alpha   90.00
_cell.angle_beta   90.00
_cell.angle_gamma   90.00
#
_symmetry.space_group_name_H-M   'P 1'
#
loop_
_entity.id
_entity.type
_entity.pdbx_description
1 polymer ?
#
loop_
_entity_poly.entity_id
_entity_poly.type
_entity_poly.pdbx_seq_one_letter_code
_entity_poly.pdbx_strand_id
1 'polypeptide(L)'
;MYFYRNFTTYKDIIDQHITELLNHFLRITTKRKNLTIETTAVLFFETLQFDAKSLTVFLNNGETEWIEHDFEIGLSKLIEHGVVQGSNDKYWRAYTAGGLSRVITIWLQANTQESPKIMGEKISQIILQNQFLS
;
A
#
# COMPACT_ATOMS: atom_id res chain seq x y z
N MET A 1 0.79 20.84 25.36
CA MET A 1 -0.19 20.73 24.25
C MET A 1 0.56 20.83 22.93
N TYR A 2 0.94 19.70 22.31
CA TYR A 2 1.67 19.68 21.02
C TYR A 2 0.91 18.93 19.90
N PHE A 3 -0.18 18.23 20.21
CA PHE A 3 -0.93 17.40 19.26
C PHE A 3 -1.78 18.20 18.26
N TYR A 4 -2.42 19.29 18.71
CA TYR A 4 -3.33 20.11 17.88
C TYR A 4 -2.63 21.16 16.99
N ARG A 5 -1.30 21.20 16.94
CA ARG A 5 -0.59 22.20 16.14
C ARG A 5 -0.39 21.78 14.67
N ASN A 6 -0.45 20.47 14.40
CA ASN A 6 -0.15 19.90 13.09
C ASN A 6 -1.32 19.11 12.47
N PHE A 7 -2.34 18.76 13.26
CA PHE A 7 -3.51 18.00 12.79
C PHE A 7 -4.78 18.76 13.14
N THR A 8 -5.61 18.97 12.12
CA THR A 8 -6.94 19.60 12.23
C THR A 8 -8.01 18.54 12.49
N THR A 9 -7.83 17.33 11.94
CA THR A 9 -8.77 16.22 12.07
C THR A 9 -8.10 14.90 12.41
N TYR A 10 -8.89 13.92 12.87
CA TYR A 10 -8.43 12.53 13.06
C TYR A 10 -7.94 11.91 11.75
N LYS A 11 -8.56 12.27 10.63
CA LYS A 11 -8.21 11.79 9.30
C LYS A 11 -6.82 12.27 8.89
N ASP A 12 -6.45 13.50 9.24
CA ASP A 12 -5.09 14.03 8.97
C ASP A 12 -3.99 13.14 9.59
N ILE A 13 -4.27 12.44 10.69
CA ILE A 13 -3.34 11.50 11.31
C ILE A 13 -3.20 10.24 10.45
N ILE A 14 -4.32 9.72 9.94
CA ILE A 14 -4.36 8.55 9.05
C ILE A 14 -3.61 8.87 7.75
N ASP A 15 -3.92 10.02 7.14
CA ASP A 15 -3.29 10.52 5.92
C ASP A 15 -1.77 10.61 6.09
N GLN A 16 -1.30 11.10 7.24
CA GLN A 16 0.13 11.19 7.54
C GLN A 16 0.77 9.80 7.62
N HIS A 17 0.17 8.84 8.31
CA HIS A 17 0.70 7.46 8.38
C HIS A 17 0.83 6.84 6.98
N ILE A 18 -0.21 6.92 6.16
CA ILE A 18 -0.19 6.34 4.80
C ILE A 18 0.82 7.08 3.91
N THR A 19 0.86 8.42 4.00
CA THR A 19 1.80 9.24 3.23
C THR A 19 3.26 8.93 3.61
N GLU A 20 3.57 8.84 4.90
CA GLU A 20 4.92 8.51 5.38
C GLU A 20 5.35 7.11 4.94
N LEU A 21 4.44 6.13 5.03
CA LEU A 21 4.66 4.77 4.55
C LEU A 21 5.01 4.74 3.07
N LEU A 22 4.20 5.38 2.22
CA LEU A 22 4.38 5.39 0.78
C LEU A 22 5.65 6.14 0.36
N ASN A 23 5.95 7.26 1.03
CA ASN A 23 7.19 8.00 0.82
C ASN A 23 8.41 7.18 1.25
N HIS A 24 8.30 6.43 2.36
CA HIS A 24 9.36 5.53 2.80
C HIS A 24 9.61 4.43 1.77
N PHE A 25 8.54 3.80 1.28
CA PHE A 25 8.61 2.78 0.24
C PHE A 25 9.26 3.34 -1.04
N LEU A 26 8.79 4.48 -1.54
CA LEU A 26 9.34 5.18 -2.71
C LEU A 26 10.84 5.45 -2.55
N ARG A 27 11.26 5.89 -1.36
CA ARG A 27 12.67 6.18 -1.08
C ARG A 27 13.53 4.91 -1.07
N ILE A 28 13.00 3.77 -0.65
CA ILE A 28 13.77 2.51 -0.70
C ILE A 28 13.83 2.00 -2.14
N THR A 29 12.72 2.01 -2.87
CA THR A 29 12.66 1.48 -4.24
C THR A 29 13.55 2.28 -5.19
N THR A 30 13.54 3.61 -5.10
CA THR A 30 14.41 4.48 -5.92
C THR A 30 15.91 4.26 -5.69
N LYS A 31 16.31 3.78 -4.52
CA LYS A 31 17.73 3.45 -4.21
C LYS A 31 18.15 2.07 -4.73
N ARG A 32 17.22 1.15 -4.97
CA ARG A 32 17.50 -0.21 -5.42
C ARG A 32 17.31 -0.30 -6.93
N LYS A 33 18.37 -0.68 -7.66
CA LYS A 33 18.27 -0.92 -9.11
C LYS A 33 17.69 -2.31 -9.38
N ASN A 34 16.92 -2.44 -10.46
CA ASN A 34 16.42 -3.71 -11.01
C ASN A 34 15.58 -4.56 -10.03
N LEU A 35 14.69 -3.92 -9.27
CA LEU A 35 13.70 -4.68 -8.48
C LEU A 35 12.73 -5.42 -9.41
N THR A 36 12.51 -6.69 -9.11
CA THR A 36 11.46 -7.51 -9.73
C THR A 36 10.10 -7.19 -9.10
N ILE A 37 9.00 -7.58 -9.75
CA ILE A 37 7.64 -7.44 -9.18
C ILE A 37 7.56 -8.13 -7.81
N GLU A 38 8.13 -9.33 -7.67
CA GLU A 38 8.17 -10.08 -6.41
C GLU A 38 8.92 -9.34 -5.30
N THR A 39 10.16 -8.93 -5.57
CA THR A 39 10.96 -8.19 -4.56
C THR A 39 10.34 -6.85 -4.19
N THR A 40 9.66 -6.19 -5.14
CA THR A 40 8.91 -4.95 -4.91
C THR A 40 7.71 -5.19 -4.01
N ALA A 41 6.94 -6.25 -4.25
CA ALA A 41 5.78 -6.61 -3.44
C ALA A 41 6.18 -7.00 -2.01
N VAL A 42 7.22 -7.83 -1.83
CA VAL A 42 7.75 -8.17 -0.50
C VAL A 42 8.18 -6.92 0.24
N LEU A 43 8.96 -6.05 -0.42
CA LEU A 43 9.44 -4.81 0.19
C LEU A 43 8.29 -3.87 0.60
N PHE A 44 7.20 -3.84 -0.17
CA PHE A 44 6.02 -3.06 0.16
C PHE A 44 5.39 -3.55 1.45
N PHE A 45 5.13 -4.86 1.59
CA PHE A 45 4.57 -5.41 2.83
C PHE A 45 5.55 -5.29 4.01
N GLU A 46 6.86 -5.38 3.78
CA GLU A 46 7.86 -5.13 4.84
C GLU A 46 7.78 -3.68 5.33
N THR A 47 7.58 -2.73 4.41
CA THR A 47 7.39 -1.32 4.76
C THR A 47 6.08 -1.10 5.51
N LEU A 48 4.99 -1.71 5.05
CA LEU A 48 3.68 -1.63 5.68
C LEU A 48 3.64 -2.26 7.08
N GLN A 49 4.47 -3.28 7.34
CA GLN A 49 4.54 -3.95 8.66
C GLN A 49 4.90 -2.98 9.80
N PHE A 50 5.66 -1.90 9.52
CA PHE A 50 6.03 -0.91 10.53
C PHE A 50 4.82 -0.13 11.06
N ASP A 51 3.86 0.19 10.19
CA ASP A 51 2.63 0.94 10.53
C ASP A 51 1.41 0.04 10.74
N ALA A 52 1.53 -1.27 10.49
CA ALA A 52 0.41 -2.21 10.50
C ALA A 52 -0.44 -2.11 11.77
N LYS A 53 0.20 -2.03 12.95
CA LYS A 53 -0.53 -1.92 14.22
C LYS A 53 -1.39 -0.65 14.30
N SER A 54 -0.86 0.48 13.86
CA SER A 54 -1.58 1.76 13.88
C SER A 54 -2.74 1.74 12.88
N LEU A 55 -2.48 1.25 11.66
CA LEU A 55 -3.50 1.14 10.62
C LEU A 55 -4.62 0.16 11.02
N THR A 56 -4.30 -0.97 11.68
CA THR A 56 -5.31 -1.88 12.22
C THR A 56 -6.20 -1.21 13.26
N VAL A 57 -5.65 -0.34 14.12
CA VAL A 57 -6.46 0.43 15.09
C VAL A 57 -7.43 1.35 14.36
N PHE A 58 -6.99 2.07 13.34
CA PHE A 58 -7.85 2.94 12.55
C PHE A 58 -8.95 2.17 11.83
N LEU A 59 -8.60 1.02 11.22
CA LEU A 59 -9.56 0.12 10.57
C LEU A 59 -10.64 -0.37 11.55
N ASN A 60 -10.24 -0.74 12.77
CA ASN A 60 -11.18 -1.20 13.80
C ASN A 60 -12.09 -0.09 14.34
N ASN A 61 -11.75 1.18 14.10
CA ASN A 61 -12.57 2.35 14.48
C ASN A 61 -13.48 2.84 13.33
N GLY A 62 -13.60 2.09 12.24
CA GLY A 62 -14.53 2.39 11.16
C GLY A 62 -13.96 3.20 10.00
N GLU A 63 -12.64 3.42 9.97
CA GLU A 63 -11.98 4.25 8.94
C GLU A 63 -11.60 3.47 7.67
N THR A 64 -12.27 2.33 7.40
CA THR A 64 -11.94 1.46 6.27
C THR A 64 -12.04 2.19 4.93
N GLU A 65 -13.12 2.92 4.68
CA GLU A 65 -13.32 3.65 3.42
C GLU A 65 -12.21 4.69 3.19
N TRP A 66 -11.84 5.42 4.26
CA TRP A 66 -10.81 6.44 4.19
C TRP A 66 -9.43 5.85 3.90
N ILE A 67 -9.08 4.76 4.60
CA ILE A 67 -7.80 4.05 4.40
C ILE A 67 -7.71 3.43 3.02
N GLU A 68 -8.77 2.79 2.54
CA GLU A 68 -8.79 2.20 1.19
C GLU A 68 -8.62 3.28 0.12
N HIS A 69 -9.28 4.43 0.29
CA HIS A 69 -9.16 5.58 -0.61
C HIS A 69 -7.74 6.15 -0.66
N ASP A 70 -7.12 6.37 0.50
CA ASP A 70 -5.77 6.92 0.58
C ASP A 70 -4.71 5.98 0.02
N PHE A 71 -4.84 4.67 0.28
CA PHE A 71 -4.00 3.67 -0.35
C PHE A 71 -4.21 3.66 -1.87
N GLU A 72 -5.44 3.73 -2.37
CA GLU A 72 -5.70 3.75 -3.81
C GLU A 72 -5.04 4.95 -4.50
N ILE A 73 -5.18 6.16 -3.94
CA ILE A 73 -4.52 7.36 -4.45
C ILE A 73 -2.99 7.19 -4.43
N GLY A 74 -2.46 6.73 -3.31
CA GLY A 74 -1.04 6.54 -3.10
C GLY A 74 -0.41 5.53 -4.05
N LEU A 75 -1.05 4.36 -4.19
CA LEU A 75 -0.62 3.29 -5.09
C LEU A 75 -0.73 3.71 -6.55
N SER A 76 -1.79 4.44 -6.93
CA SER A 76 -1.93 4.99 -8.28
C SER A 76 -0.74 5.89 -8.65
N LYS A 77 -0.30 6.76 -7.74
CA LYS A 77 0.90 7.59 -7.94
C LYS A 77 2.17 6.76 -8.09
N LEU A 78 2.35 5.71 -7.27
CA LEU A 78 3.51 4.83 -7.38
C LEU A 78 3.58 4.11 -8.74
N ILE A 79 2.43 3.66 -9.25
CA ILE A 79 2.32 3.04 -10.57
C ILE A 79 2.63 4.07 -11.68
N GLU A 80 2.08 5.28 -11.58
CA GLU A 80 2.35 6.37 -12.53
C GLU A 80 3.82 6.76 -12.63
N HIS A 81 4.54 6.72 -11.50
CA HIS A 81 5.98 6.98 -11.46
C HIS A 81 6.83 5.78 -11.88
N GLY A 82 6.22 4.67 -12.31
CA GLY A 82 6.91 3.46 -12.77
C GLY A 82 7.62 2.68 -11.65
N VAL A 83 7.28 2.94 -10.39
CA VAL A 83 7.83 2.22 -9.23
C VAL A 83 7.32 0.79 -9.21
N VAL A 84 6.06 0.61 -9.62
CA VAL A 84 5.43 -0.70 -9.83
C VAL A 84 5.33 -0.93 -11.33
N GLN A 85 5.94 -2.02 -11.82
CA GLN A 85 5.87 -2.39 -13.22
C GLN A 85 4.44 -2.80 -13.60
N GLY A 86 3.92 -2.27 -14.70
CA GLY A 86 2.50 -2.43 -15.04
C GLY A 86 2.11 -1.86 -16.40
N SER A 87 0.82 -1.93 -16.70
CA SER A 87 0.24 -1.30 -17.89
C SER A 87 -0.01 0.19 -17.64
N ASN A 88 0.22 1.02 -18.67
CA ASN A 88 -0.15 2.43 -18.65
C ASN A 88 -1.66 2.67 -18.83
N ASP A 89 -2.43 1.61 -19.10
CA ASP A 89 -3.89 1.69 -19.20
C ASP A 89 -4.50 2.19 -17.88
N LYS A 90 -5.42 3.15 -17.98
CA LYS A 90 -6.03 3.80 -16.81
C LYS A 90 -6.95 2.85 -16.03
N TYR A 91 -7.60 1.90 -16.70
CA TYR A 91 -8.47 0.92 -16.06
C TYR A 91 -7.64 -0.15 -15.35
N TRP A 92 -6.52 -0.57 -15.96
CA TRP A 92 -5.55 -1.44 -15.29
C TRP A 92 -5.01 -0.80 -14.02
N ARG A 93 -4.64 0.50 -14.07
CA ARG A 93 -4.15 1.23 -12.90
C ARG A 93 -5.20 1.33 -11.79
N ALA A 94 -6.43 1.72 -12.13
CA ALA A 94 -7.52 1.79 -11.15
C ALA A 94 -7.84 0.41 -10.54
N TYR A 95 -7.91 -0.63 -11.37
CA TYR A 95 -8.12 -2.01 -10.92
C TYR A 95 -7.01 -2.49 -9.97
N THR A 96 -5.75 -2.28 -10.34
CA THR A 96 -4.61 -2.69 -9.53
C THR A 96 -4.53 -1.90 -8.23
N ALA A 97 -4.70 -0.58 -8.26
CA ALA A 97 -4.62 0.26 -7.07
C ALA A 97 -5.77 -0.04 -6.09
N GLY A 98 -7.02 -0.12 -6.57
CA GLY A 98 -8.18 -0.46 -5.74
C GLY A 98 -8.15 -1.91 -5.25
N GLY A 99 -7.68 -2.84 -6.09
CA GLY A 99 -7.49 -4.24 -5.67
C GLY A 99 -6.43 -4.38 -4.57
N LEU A 100 -5.30 -3.68 -4.72
CA LEU A 100 -4.23 -3.68 -3.72
C LEU A 100 -4.64 -2.98 -2.42
N SER A 101 -5.36 -1.86 -2.48
CA SER A 101 -5.88 -1.19 -1.27
C SER A 101 -6.80 -2.14 -0.48
N ARG A 102 -7.67 -2.87 -1.17
CA ARG A 102 -8.53 -3.87 -0.53
C ARG A 102 -7.75 -5.05 0.07
N VAL A 103 -6.73 -5.55 -0.63
CA VAL A 103 -5.83 -6.60 -0.13
C VAL A 103 -5.14 -6.15 1.16
N ILE A 104 -4.63 -4.91 1.20
CA ILE A 104 -3.97 -4.34 2.37
C ILE A 104 -4.93 -4.33 3.57
N THR A 105 -6.16 -3.85 3.37
CA THR A 105 -7.19 -3.86 4.41
C THR A 105 -7.47 -5.26 4.93
N ILE A 106 -7.66 -6.24 4.04
CA ILE A 106 -7.89 -7.65 4.42
C ILE A 106 -6.72 -8.19 5.24
N TRP A 107 -5.48 -7.90 4.82
CA TRP A 107 -4.29 -8.35 5.51
C TRP A 107 -4.13 -7.73 6.91
N LEU A 108 -4.43 -6.43 7.05
CA LEU A 108 -4.39 -5.71 8.32
C LEU A 108 -5.50 -6.11 9.31
N GLN A 109 -6.65 -6.58 8.80
CA GLN A 109 -7.78 -7.04 9.61
C GLN A 109 -7.74 -8.55 9.91
N ALA A 110 -6.78 -9.29 9.35
CA ALA A 110 -6.68 -10.72 9.56
C ALA A 110 -6.34 -11.05 11.02
N ASN A 111 -7.05 -12.01 11.62
CA ASN A 111 -6.78 -12.50 12.99
C ASN A 111 -5.34 -13.00 13.16
N THR A 112 -4.78 -13.60 12.11
CA THR A 112 -3.37 -13.97 12.03
C THR A 112 -2.80 -13.36 10.75
N GLN A 113 -2.12 -12.23 10.93
CA GLN A 113 -1.48 -11.53 9.82
C GLN A 113 -0.35 -12.39 9.24
N GLU A 114 -0.46 -12.74 7.95
CA GLU A 114 0.61 -13.45 7.25
C GLU A 114 1.88 -12.61 7.20
N SER A 115 3.05 -13.25 7.14
CA SER A 115 4.31 -12.49 7.09
C SER A 115 4.41 -11.66 5.81
N PRO A 116 5.14 -10.53 5.84
CA PRO A 116 5.36 -9.71 4.64
C PRO A 116 5.88 -10.47 3.44
N LYS A 117 6.76 -11.46 3.67
CA LYS A 117 7.29 -12.33 2.64
C LYS A 117 6.18 -13.13 1.96
N ILE A 118 5.34 -13.82 2.74
CA ILE A 118 4.24 -14.64 2.21
C ILE A 118 3.26 -13.77 1.43
N MET A 119 2.89 -12.60 1.95
CA MET A 119 1.98 -11.71 1.22
C MET A 119 2.59 -11.14 -0.04
N GLY A 120 3.85 -10.70 0.01
CA GLY A 120 4.56 -10.22 -1.18
C GLY A 120 4.60 -11.26 -2.29
N GLU A 121 4.90 -12.52 -1.94
CA GLU A 121 4.90 -13.65 -2.87
C GLU A 121 3.51 -13.85 -3.50
N LYS A 122 2.44 -13.94 -2.70
CA LYS A 122 1.06 -14.09 -3.20
C LYS A 122 0.65 -12.96 -4.15
N ILE A 123 0.90 -11.71 -3.77
CA ILE A 123 0.48 -10.55 -4.58
C ILE A 123 1.29 -10.46 -5.87
N SER A 124 2.58 -10.76 -5.82
CA SER A 124 3.40 -10.77 -7.02
C SER A 124 2.90 -11.78 -8.06
N GLN A 125 2.46 -12.97 -7.62
CA GLN A 125 1.88 -13.98 -8.50
C GLN A 125 0.58 -13.49 -9.16
N ILE A 126 -0.29 -12.83 -8.39
CA ILE A 126 -1.55 -12.25 -8.92
C ILE A 126 -1.25 -11.17 -9.96
N ILE A 127 -0.32 -10.25 -9.67
CA ILE A 127 0.05 -9.17 -10.62
C ILE A 127 0.64 -9.77 -11.89
N LEU A 128 1.55 -10.74 -11.77
CA LEU A 128 2.17 -11.40 -12.92
C LEU A 128 1.13 -12.12 -13.79
N GLN A 129 0.18 -12.83 -13.19
CA GLN A 129 -0.91 -13.48 -13.94
C GLN A 129 -1.79 -12.48 -14.69
N ASN A 130 -2.11 -11.35 -14.07
CA ASN A 130 -2.93 -10.30 -14.67
C ASN A 130 -2.23 -9.55 -15.82
N GLN A 131 -0.89 -9.50 -15.85
CA GLN A 131 -0.15 -8.92 -16.99
C GLN A 131 -0.25 -9.76 -18.27
N PHE A 132 -0.53 -11.07 -18.18
CA PHE A 132 -0.68 -11.92 -19.37
C PHE A 132 -2.07 -11.84 -20.00
N LEU A 133 -3.04 -11.23 -19.31
CA LEU A 133 -4.42 -11.08 -19.77
C LEU A 133 -4.71 -9.70 -20.39
N SER A 134 -3.74 -8.77 -20.32
CA SER A 134 -3.79 -7.41 -20.86
C SER A 134 -2.91 -7.25 -22.09
#